data_AF-S7W7S0-F1
#
_entry.id   AF-S7W7S0-F1
#
_cell.length_a   1.000
_cell.length_b   1.000
_cell.length_c   1.000
_cell.angle_alpha   90.00
_cell.angle_beta   90.00
_cell.angle_gamma   90.00
#
_symmetry.space_group_name_H-M   'P 1'
#
loop_
_entity.id
_entity.type
_entity.pdbx_description
1 polymer ?
#
loop_
_entity_poly.entity_id
_entity_poly.type
_entity_poly.pdbx_seq_one_letter_code
_entity_poly.pdbx_strand_id
1 'polypeptide(L)'
;MKESFNWPLPPEFNEDKEIPEMPDQIDIFGLTLKTSDFLNIEDKNNILDINFIEENVKKSLSTFKEIMNKIKNGVKVDKDITNLEKIHKNINYHINNCKYLDAQEKLKNLKKDINCRKKEINNEIKNIIK
;
A
#
# COMPACT_ATOMS: atom_id res chain seq x y z
N MET A 1 -3.06 -20.58 44.11
CA MET A 1 -2.01 -20.87 43.11
C MET A 1 -2.42 -20.16 41.83
N LYS A 2 -1.57 -19.29 41.27
CA LYS A 2 -1.87 -18.57 40.02
C LYS A 2 -1.35 -19.42 38.86
N GLU A 3 -2.26 -19.87 38.00
CA GLU A 3 -1.91 -20.55 36.76
C GLU A 3 -1.19 -19.55 35.84
N SER A 4 0.06 -19.83 35.51
CA SER A 4 0.85 -19.04 34.56
C SER A 4 0.33 -19.32 33.15
N PHE A 5 -0.21 -18.29 32.50
CA PHE A 5 -0.64 -18.34 31.12
C PHE A 5 0.60 -18.46 30.21
N ASN A 6 0.92 -19.67 29.76
CA ASN A 6 2.02 -19.91 28.84
C ASN A 6 1.46 -19.81 27.41
N TRP A 7 1.75 -18.71 26.73
CA TRP A 7 1.56 -18.61 25.29
C TRP A 7 2.48 -19.61 24.59
N PRO A 8 2.04 -20.26 23.50
CA PRO A 8 2.92 -21.09 22.69
C PRO A 8 4.06 -20.22 22.16
N LEU A 9 5.27 -20.77 22.21
CA LEU A 9 6.43 -20.12 21.60
C LEU A 9 6.20 -20.00 20.08
N PRO A 10 6.68 -18.91 19.46
CA PRO A 10 6.62 -18.77 18.02
C PRO A 10 7.36 -19.94 17.35
N PRO A 11 6.91 -20.38 16.16
CA PRO A 11 7.57 -21.46 15.44
C PRO A 11 9.02 -21.11 15.13
N GLU A 12 9.92 -22.05 15.37
CA GLU A 12 11.33 -21.93 14.99
C GLU A 12 11.46 -22.12 13.48
N PHE A 13 12.02 -21.11 12.81
CA PHE A 13 12.33 -21.19 11.39
C PHE A 13 13.61 -22.01 11.23
N ASN A 14 13.49 -23.28 10.83
CA ASN A 14 14.64 -24.10 10.49
C ASN A 14 15.28 -23.55 9.20
N GLU A 15 16.53 -23.10 9.28
CA GLU A 15 17.30 -22.58 8.13
C GLU A 15 17.48 -23.64 7.01
N ASP A 16 17.34 -24.92 7.35
CA ASP A 16 17.46 -26.06 6.43
C ASP A 16 16.14 -26.47 5.74
N LYS A 17 15.01 -25.80 6.01
CA LYS A 17 13.75 -26.06 5.30
C LYS A 17 13.67 -25.18 4.06
N GLU A 18 13.43 -25.81 2.90
CA GLU A 18 13.12 -25.10 1.67
C GLU A 18 12.04 -24.06 1.91
N ILE A 19 12.28 -22.84 1.41
CA ILE A 19 11.31 -21.75 1.45
C ILE A 19 10.05 -22.26 0.76
N PRO A 20 8.87 -22.25 1.41
CA PRO A 20 7.63 -22.70 0.79
C PRO A 20 7.40 -21.91 -0.50
N GLU A 21 7.24 -22.63 -1.61
CA GLU A 21 6.91 -22.00 -2.89
C GLU A 21 5.56 -21.27 -2.75
N MET A 22 5.53 -20.02 -3.22
CA MET A 22 4.32 -19.24 -3.20
C MET A 22 3.36 -19.80 -4.26
N PRO A 23 2.12 -20.16 -3.93
CA PRO A 23 1.20 -20.77 -4.89
C PRO A 23 0.84 -19.78 -6.01
N ASP A 24 0.58 -20.30 -7.21
CA ASP A 24 0.18 -19.54 -8.40
C ASP A 24 -1.13 -18.74 -8.23
N GLN A 25 -1.88 -19.07 -7.17
CA GLN A 25 -3.15 -18.49 -6.84
C GLN A 25 -3.32 -18.46 -5.32
N ILE A 26 -3.79 -17.32 -4.79
CA ILE A 26 -4.06 -17.12 -3.38
C ILE A 26 -5.51 -16.68 -3.24
N ASP A 27 -6.27 -17.43 -2.45
CA ASP A 27 -7.62 -17.05 -2.05
C ASP A 27 -7.54 -16.27 -0.73
N ILE A 28 -7.90 -14.98 -0.76
CA ILE A 28 -7.96 -14.12 0.43
C ILE A 28 -9.40 -13.64 0.59
N PHE A 29 -10.05 -14.00 1.70
CA PHE A 29 -11.44 -13.62 2.00
C PHE A 29 -12.44 -13.95 0.87
N GLY A 30 -12.27 -15.09 0.20
CA GLY A 30 -13.15 -15.53 -0.90
C GLY A 30 -12.90 -14.80 -2.22
N LEU A 31 -11.85 -13.97 -2.32
CA LEU A 31 -11.35 -13.43 -3.57
C LEU A 31 -10.14 -14.22 -4.03
N THR A 32 -10.27 -14.81 -5.21
CA THR A 32 -9.19 -15.51 -5.89
C THR A 32 -8.29 -14.54 -6.63
N LEU A 33 -7.01 -14.46 -6.23
CA LEU A 33 -6.00 -13.59 -6.84
C LEU A 33 -4.87 -14.44 -7.42
N LYS A 34 -4.41 -14.12 -8.64
CA LYS A 34 -3.25 -14.81 -9.24
C LYS A 34 -1.96 -14.16 -8.77
N THR A 35 -0.94 -14.94 -8.42
CA THR A 35 0.36 -14.38 -7.97
C THR A 35 1.08 -13.59 -9.06
N SER A 36 0.82 -13.90 -10.33
CA SER A 36 1.29 -13.12 -11.48
C SER A 36 0.85 -11.65 -11.43
N ASP A 37 -0.29 -11.35 -10.81
CA ASP A 37 -0.79 -9.97 -10.67
C ASP A 37 0.07 -9.15 -9.68
N PHE A 38 0.81 -9.82 -8.79
CA PHE A 38 1.68 -9.18 -7.80
C PHE A 38 3.14 -9.05 -8.23
N LEU A 39 3.60 -9.84 -9.20
CA LEU A 39 5.01 -9.89 -9.63
C LEU A 39 5.38 -8.81 -10.66
N ASN A 40 4.41 -8.09 -11.22
CA ASN A 40 4.64 -6.96 -12.13
C ASN A 40 4.89 -5.63 -11.39
N ILE A 41 5.69 -5.63 -10.33
CA ILE A 41 6.22 -4.39 -9.72
C ILE A 41 7.50 -4.04 -10.48
N GLU A 42 7.37 -3.78 -11.78
CA GLU A 42 8.45 -3.18 -12.56
C GLU A 42 8.50 -1.67 -12.26
N ASP A 43 9.74 -1.20 -12.06
CA ASP A 43 10.22 0.17 -11.89
C ASP A 43 9.92 0.93 -10.59
N LYS A 44 10.87 0.79 -9.65
CA LYS A 44 11.15 1.66 -8.49
C LYS A 44 11.50 3.13 -8.84
N ASN A 45 11.48 3.53 -10.10
CA ASN A 45 11.99 4.85 -10.53
C ASN A 45 10.92 5.85 -10.98
N ASN A 46 9.65 5.47 -11.12
CA ASN A 46 8.59 6.45 -11.41
C ASN A 46 8.02 7.04 -10.11
N ILE A 47 8.81 7.99 -9.62
CA ILE A 47 8.42 9.12 -8.76
C ILE A 47 6.97 9.49 -9.06
N LEU A 48 6.11 9.35 -8.05
CA LEU A 48 4.92 10.18 -7.76
C LEU A 48 4.58 11.19 -8.87
N ASP A 49 4.05 10.71 -10.01
CA ASP A 49 3.61 11.61 -11.06
C ASP A 49 2.22 12.14 -10.67
N ILE A 50 2.23 13.24 -9.92
CA ILE A 50 1.02 13.92 -9.48
C ILE A 50 0.19 14.34 -10.71
N ASN A 51 0.84 14.71 -11.81
CA ASN A 51 0.16 15.09 -13.05
C ASN A 51 -0.58 13.88 -13.64
N PHE A 52 0.04 12.69 -13.61
CA PHE A 52 -0.62 11.46 -14.05
C PHE A 52 -1.89 11.17 -13.24
N ILE A 53 -1.85 11.32 -11.91
CA ILE A 53 -3.04 11.11 -11.06
C ILE A 53 -4.12 12.15 -11.41
N GLU A 54 -3.74 13.42 -11.52
CA GLU A 54 -4.66 14.51 -11.85
C GLU A 54 -5.34 14.30 -13.21
N GLU A 55 -4.58 13.91 -14.23
CA GLU A 55 -5.11 13.60 -15.56
C GLU A 55 -6.07 12.41 -15.54
N ASN A 56 -5.74 11.34 -14.81
CA ASN A 56 -6.62 10.18 -14.68
C ASN A 56 -7.90 10.51 -13.92
N VAL A 57 -7.84 11.37 -12.89
CA VAL A 57 -9.04 11.85 -12.17
C VAL A 57 -9.92 12.70 -13.09
N LYS A 58 -9.33 13.63 -13.86
CA LYS A 58 -10.05 14.42 -14.87
C LYS A 58 -10.71 13.51 -15.91
N LYS A 59 -9.98 12.49 -16.38
CA LYS A 59 -10.48 11.50 -17.35
C LYS A 59 -11.63 10.67 -16.77
N SER A 60 -11.50 10.19 -15.53
CA SER A 60 -12.56 9.49 -14.81
C SER A 60 -13.84 10.32 -14.75
N LEU A 61 -13.73 11.61 -14.40
CA LEU A 61 -14.88 12.51 -14.34
C LEU A 61 -15.53 12.73 -15.72
N SER A 62 -14.74 12.90 -16.77
CA SER A 62 -15.25 13.05 -18.13
C SER A 62 -15.98 11.79 -18.60
N THR A 63 -15.35 10.62 -18.43
CA THR A 63 -15.94 9.33 -18.80
C THR A 63 -17.23 9.06 -18.02
N PHE A 64 -17.27 9.40 -16.73
CA PHE A 64 -18.50 9.29 -15.94
C PHE A 64 -19.63 10.16 -16.50
N LYS A 65 -19.36 11.42 -16.87
CA LYS A 65 -20.36 12.30 -17.50
C LYS A 65 -20.87 11.73 -18.82
N GLU A 66 -19.98 11.16 -19.64
CA GLU A 66 -20.36 10.51 -20.90
C GLU A 66 -21.26 9.29 -20.67
N ILE A 67 -20.93 8.44 -19.69
CA ILE A 67 -21.76 7.30 -19.30
C ILE A 67 -23.15 7.77 -18.89
N MET A 68 -23.25 8.80 -18.04
CA MET A 68 -24.54 9.33 -17.58
C MET A 68 -25.39 9.86 -18.75
N ASN A 69 -24.77 10.55 -19.71
CA ASN A 69 -25.47 11.02 -20.92
C ASN A 69 -25.94 9.85 -21.81
N LYS A 70 -25.10 8.81 -21.97
CA LYS A 70 -25.45 7.61 -22.75
C LYS A 70 -26.60 6.83 -22.11
N ILE A 71 -26.59 6.66 -20.79
CA ILE A 71 -27.68 6.04 -20.02
C ILE A 71 -28.98 6.82 -20.22
N LYS A 72 -28.93 8.16 -20.12
CA LYS A 72 -30.10 9.02 -20.34
C LYS A 72 -30.71 8.84 -21.75
N ASN A 73 -29.86 8.54 -22.74
CA ASN A 73 -30.25 8.31 -24.12
C ASN A 73 -30.59 6.84 -24.43
N GLY A 74 -30.64 5.96 -23.42
CA GLY A 74 -30.95 4.53 -23.59
C GLY A 74 -29.85 3.73 -24.31
N VAL A 75 -28.64 4.26 -24.40
CA VAL A 75 -27.51 3.61 -25.07
C VAL A 75 -26.82 2.65 -24.10
N LYS A 76 -26.43 1.47 -24.59
CA LYS A 76 -25.67 0.49 -23.81
C LYS A 76 -24.27 1.02 -23.45
N VAL A 77 -23.89 0.93 -22.19
CA VAL A 77 -22.66 1.55 -21.65
C VAL A 77 -21.62 0.55 -21.12
N ASP A 78 -21.81 -0.76 -21.31
CA ASP A 78 -20.92 -1.80 -20.74
C ASP A 78 -19.43 -1.52 -21.01
N LYS A 79 -19.10 -1.16 -22.25
CA LYS A 79 -17.71 -0.86 -22.66
C LYS A 79 -17.16 0.37 -21.96
N ASP A 80 -18.00 1.38 -21.74
CA ASP A 80 -17.62 2.61 -21.05
C ASP A 80 -17.41 2.36 -19.55
N ILE A 81 -18.22 1.49 -18.95
CA ILE A 81 -18.06 1.05 -17.56
C ILE A 81 -16.73 0.30 -17.39
N THR A 82 -16.41 -0.65 -18.28
CA THR A 82 -15.11 -1.35 -18.24
C THR A 82 -13.93 -0.38 -18.42
N ASN A 83 -14.09 0.66 -19.23
CA ASN A 83 -13.08 1.70 -19.39
C ASN A 83 -12.91 2.54 -18.11
N LEU A 84 -14.01 2.90 -17.45
CA LEU A 84 -13.99 3.60 -16.17
C LEU A 84 -13.30 2.76 -15.09
N GLU A 85 -13.59 1.46 -15.04
CA GLU A 85 -12.94 0.53 -14.11
C GLU A 85 -11.41 0.50 -14.31
N LYS A 86 -10.94 0.48 -15.57
CA LYS A 86 -9.50 0.55 -15.88
C LYS A 86 -8.87 1.84 -15.40
N ILE A 87 -9.55 2.99 -15.57
CA ILE A 87 -9.07 4.28 -15.08
C ILE A 87 -8.92 4.24 -13.55
N HIS A 88 -9.89 3.69 -12.83
CA HIS A 88 -9.83 3.58 -11.37
C HIS A 88 -8.76 2.61 -10.89
N LYS A 89 -8.53 1.49 -11.58
CA LYS A 89 -7.42 0.57 -11.30
C LYS A 89 -6.07 1.27 -11.43
N ASN A 90 -5.88 2.07 -12.48
CA ASN A 90 -4.66 2.84 -12.68
C ASN A 90 -4.45 3.87 -11.56
N ILE A 91 -5.48 4.62 -11.18
CA ILE A 91 -5.41 5.56 -10.05
C ILE A 91 -5.01 4.82 -8.76
N ASN A 92 -5.66 3.70 -8.46
CA ASN A 92 -5.37 2.92 -7.26
C ASN A 92 -3.94 2.36 -7.24
N TYR A 93 -3.44 1.88 -8.38
CA TYR A 93 -2.05 1.43 -8.52
C TYR A 93 -1.08 2.55 -8.13
N HIS A 94 -1.26 3.74 -8.70
CA HIS A 94 -0.40 4.89 -8.40
C HIS A 94 -0.52 5.33 -6.93
N ILE A 95 -1.72 5.42 -6.37
CA ILE A 95 -1.91 5.77 -4.95
C ILE A 95 -1.23 4.75 -4.02
N ASN A 96 -1.33 3.46 -4.31
CA ASN A 96 -0.69 2.44 -3.49
C ASN A 96 0.84 2.55 -3.52
N ASN A 97 1.42 2.87 -4.67
CA ASN A 97 2.85 3.15 -4.78
C ASN A 97 3.26 4.37 -3.94
N CYS A 98 2.39 5.38 -3.83
CA CYS A 98 2.64 6.55 -2.98
C CYS A 98 2.62 6.23 -1.48
N LYS A 99 1.79 5.28 -1.03
CA LYS A 99 1.72 4.87 0.38
C LYS A 99 3.05 4.33 0.91
N TYR A 100 3.80 3.63 0.06
CA TYR A 100 5.14 3.16 0.42
C TYR A 100 6.09 4.33 0.70
N LEU A 101 6.05 5.37 -0.13
CA LEU A 101 6.87 6.57 0.05
C LEU A 101 6.47 7.35 1.31
N ASP A 102 5.17 7.50 1.57
CA ASP A 102 4.65 8.11 2.81
C ASP A 102 5.10 7.34 4.06
N ALA A 103 5.09 6.01 4.03
CA ALA A 103 5.59 5.18 5.13
C ALA A 103 7.11 5.36 5.35
N GLN A 104 7.90 5.45 4.27
CA GLN A 104 9.34 5.73 4.37
C GLN A 104 9.62 7.11 4.97
N GLU A 105 8.85 8.12 4.60
CA GLU A 105 8.98 9.47 5.14
C GLU A 105 8.64 9.50 6.64
N LYS A 106 7.55 8.84 7.04
CA LYS A 106 7.17 8.68 8.46
C LYS A 106 8.28 8.01 9.28
N LEU A 107 8.89 6.94 8.75
CA LEU A 107 10.03 6.29 9.42
C LEU A 107 11.23 7.22 9.57
N LYS A 108 11.53 8.02 8.55
CA LYS A 108 12.62 9.01 8.59
C LYS A 108 12.37 10.07 9.66
N ASN A 109 11.14 10.57 9.77
CA ASN A 109 10.76 11.55 10.79
C ASN A 109 10.82 10.96 12.20
N LEU A 110 10.29 9.75 12.40
CA LEU A 110 10.41 9.05 13.69
C LEU A 110 11.86 8.85 14.13
N LYS A 111 12.77 8.48 13.22
CA LYS A 111 14.20 8.35 13.54
C LYS A 111 14.82 9.69 13.98
N LYS A 112 14.43 10.80 13.35
CA LYS A 112 14.89 12.13 13.75
C LYS A 112 14.39 12.49 15.14
N ASP A 113 13.10 12.28 15.42
CA ASP A 113 12.50 12.58 16.71
C ASP A 113 13.13 11.77 17.86
N ILE A 114 13.37 10.48 17.64
CA ILE A 114 14.08 9.62 18.61
C ILE A 114 15.47 10.18 18.89
N ASN A 115 16.20 10.61 17.86
CA ASN A 115 17.54 11.16 18.02
C ASN A 115 17.54 12.50 18.76
N CYS A 116 16.56 13.37 18.52
CA CYS A 116 16.38 14.62 19.27
C CYS A 116 16.12 14.33 20.75
N ARG A 117 15.13 13.47 21.05
CA ARG A 117 14.79 13.09 22.44
C ARG A 117 15.97 12.44 23.17
N LYS A 118 16.74 11.58 22.51
CA LYS A 118 17.96 11.00 23.09
C LYS A 118 18.98 12.09 23.48
N LYS A 119 19.15 13.13 22.65
CA LYS A 119 20.06 14.24 22.96
C LYS A 119 19.55 15.07 24.14
N GLU A 120 18.25 15.34 24.22
CA GLU A 120 17.62 16.05 25.32
C GLU A 120 17.84 15.31 26.65
N ILE A 121 17.50 14.02 26.71
CA ILE A 121 17.72 13.18 27.90
C ILE A 121 19.19 13.16 28.31
N ASN A 122 20.11 13.01 27.35
CA ASN A 122 21.54 13.02 27.65
C ASN A 122 22.02 14.36 28.22
N ASN A 123 21.45 15.47 27.77
CA ASN A 123 21.76 16.80 28.31
C ASN A 123 21.17 16.98 29.72
N GLU A 124 19.95 16.50 29.97
CA GLU A 124 19.34 16.50 31.30
C GLU A 124 20.17 15.68 32.30
N ILE A 125 20.59 14.46 31.93
CA ILE A 125 21.47 13.62 32.76
C ILE A 125 22.78 14.35 33.09
N LYS A 126 23.42 14.98 32.09
CA LYS A 126 24.65 15.77 32.31
C LYS A 126 24.44 16.95 33.25
N ASN A 127 23.26 17.56 33.25
CA ASN A 127 22.94 18.67 34.14
C ASN A 127 22.66 18.21 35.57
N ILE A 128 22.16 16.98 35.79
CA ILE A 128 21.91 16.40 37.12
C ILE A 128 23.20 15.91 37.78
N ILE A 129 24.15 15.39 37.00
CA ILE A 129 25.44 14.87 37.50
C ILE A 129 26.41 16.01 37.88
N LYS A 130 26.15 17.24 37.43
CA LYS A 130 26.90 18.44 37.82
C LYS A 130 26.46 18.97 39.17
#